data_AF-C4A0E9-F1
#
_entry.id   AF-C4A0E9-F1
#
_cell.length_a   1.000
_cell.length_b   1.000
_cell.length_c   1.000
_cell.angle_alpha   90.00
_cell.angle_beta   90.00
_cell.angle_gamma   90.00
#
_symmetry.space_group_name_H-M   'P 1'
#
loop_
_entity.id
_entity.type
_entity.pdbx_description
1 polymer ?
#
loop_
_entity_poly.entity_id
_entity_poly.type
_entity_poly.pdbx_seq_one_letter_code
_entity_poly.pdbx_strand_id
1 'polypeptide(L)'
;AGKEVNTASLCRIGQETVQEIVSKTQEVFGLLKTWQLPNGVNPNIHQERQTKLQDLVRQMEVLFRKLRLIYEKCHESTAGLQHSNIEALVPYVEHLEGKHEDSESDSVRYVNEERRDVVEVIKQKNQQLKVLMDQLRELIWDVNAMMVANSARSAVR
;
A
#
# COMPACT_ATOMS: atom_id res chain seq x y z
N ALA A 1 0.37 -23.78 2.19
CA ALA A 1 -0.70 -22.80 2.44
C ALA A 1 -0.19 -21.43 1.99
N GLY A 2 -0.54 -21.01 0.77
CA GLY A 2 -0.14 -19.69 0.27
C GLY A 2 -0.95 -18.63 0.99
N LYS A 3 -0.29 -17.56 1.48
CA LYS A 3 -0.97 -16.40 2.05
C LYS A 3 -2.05 -15.92 1.08
N GLU A 4 -3.32 -16.03 1.48
CA GLU A 4 -4.43 -15.46 0.71
C GLU A 4 -4.17 -13.96 0.57
N VAL A 5 -4.17 -13.49 -0.67
CA VAL A 5 -3.86 -12.09 -0.97
C VAL A 5 -5.15 -11.31 -0.81
N ASN A 6 -5.20 -10.44 0.20
CA ASN A 6 -6.34 -9.57 0.49
C ASN A 6 -6.80 -8.81 -0.77
N THR A 7 -8.11 -8.91 -1.08
CA THR A 7 -8.74 -8.24 -2.22
C THR A 7 -8.54 -6.73 -2.19
N ALA A 8 -8.59 -6.10 -1.02
CA ALA A 8 -8.32 -4.66 -0.87
C ALA A 8 -6.87 -4.31 -1.28
N SER A 9 -5.90 -5.16 -0.93
CA SER A 9 -4.52 -5.00 -1.37
C SER A 9 -4.37 -5.19 -2.88
N LEU A 10 -5.06 -6.17 -3.48
CA LEU A 10 -5.08 -6.36 -4.93
C LEU A 10 -5.68 -5.15 -5.66
N CYS A 11 -6.79 -4.60 -5.17
CA CYS A 11 -7.41 -3.40 -5.73
C CYS A 11 -6.45 -2.19 -5.67
N ARG A 12 -5.72 -2.02 -4.55
CA ARG A 12 -4.71 -0.97 -4.44
C ARG A 12 -3.57 -1.15 -5.45
N ILE A 13 -3.04 -2.37 -5.60
CA ILE A 13 -2.01 -2.68 -6.61
C ILE A 13 -2.56 -2.45 -8.02
N GLY A 14 -3.84 -2.76 -8.26
CA GLY A 14 -4.54 -2.50 -9.52
C GLY A 14 -4.61 -1.01 -9.84
N GLN A 15 -5.01 -0.19 -8.87
CA GLN A 15 -5.03 1.26 -8.99
C GLN A 15 -3.64 1.82 -9.33
N GLU A 16 -2.61 1.42 -8.59
CA GLU A 16 -1.21 1.83 -8.83
C GLU A 16 -0.76 1.44 -10.24
N THR A 17 -1.13 0.24 -10.70
CA THR A 17 -0.82 -0.24 -12.06
C THR A 17 -1.52 0.60 -13.13
N VAL A 18 -2.78 0.98 -12.95
CA VAL A 18 -3.50 1.88 -13.86
C VAL A 18 -2.85 3.26 -13.90
N GLN A 19 -2.47 3.81 -12.75
CA GLN A 19 -1.78 5.10 -12.68
C GLN A 19 -0.44 5.07 -13.43
N GLU A 20 0.31 3.97 -13.32
CA GLU A 20 1.57 3.80 -14.06
C GLU A 20 1.33 3.72 -15.57
N ILE A 21 0.28 3.01 -16.02
CA ILE A 21 -0.10 2.96 -17.45
C ILE A 21 -0.41 4.38 -17.97
N VAL A 22 -1.18 5.17 -17.21
CA VAL A 22 -1.51 6.56 -17.58
C VAL A 22 -0.25 7.40 -17.67
N SER A 23 0.66 7.28 -16.70
CA SER A 23 1.94 7.99 -16.71
C SER A 23 2.80 7.65 -17.93
N LYS A 24 2.97 6.36 -18.25
CA LYS A 24 3.71 5.93 -19.44
C LYS A 24 3.04 6.39 -20.74
N THR A 25 1.72 6.39 -20.78
CA THR A 25 0.94 6.89 -21.93
C THR A 25 1.21 8.38 -22.15
N GLN A 26 1.27 9.17 -21.08
CA GLN A 26 1.63 10.59 -21.16
C GLN A 26 3.06 10.79 -21.66
N GLU A 27 4.01 9.97 -21.22
CA GLU A 27 5.39 9.98 -21.75
C GLU A 27 5.46 9.67 -23.24
N VAL A 28 4.70 8.67 -23.71
CA VAL A 28 4.58 8.35 -25.13
C VAL A 28 4.06 9.54 -25.92
N PHE A 29 2.96 10.16 -25.48
CA PHE A 29 2.43 11.35 -26.15
C PHE A 29 3.40 12.54 -26.10
N GLY A 30 4.14 12.70 -25.01
CA GLY A 30 5.20 13.71 -24.90
C GLY A 30 6.31 13.50 -25.92
N LEU A 31 6.78 12.26 -26.09
CA LEU A 31 7.74 11.87 -27.12
C LEU A 31 7.20 12.13 -28.53
N LEU A 32 5.99 11.67 -28.81
CA LEU A 32 5.35 11.81 -30.13
C LEU A 32 5.11 13.28 -30.51
N LYS A 33 4.75 14.13 -29.54
CA LYS A 33 4.54 15.57 -29.77
C LYS A 33 5.79 16.28 -30.31
N THR A 34 6.97 15.83 -29.92
CA THR A 34 8.26 16.40 -30.34
C THR A 34 8.94 15.57 -31.43
N TRP A 35 8.24 14.57 -31.95
CA TRP A 35 8.76 13.69 -32.97
C TRP A 35 8.93 14.44 -34.29
N GLN A 36 10.13 14.40 -34.83
CA GLN A 36 10.43 14.92 -36.16
C GLN A 36 10.60 13.72 -37.08
N LEU A 37 10.43 13.90 -38.40
CA LEU A 37 10.82 12.88 -39.36
C LEU A 37 12.34 12.94 -39.57
N PRO A 38 13.00 11.86 -40.03
CA PRO A 38 14.47 11.79 -40.23
C PRO A 38 15.06 12.79 -41.23
N ASN A 39 14.30 13.79 -41.68
CA ASN A 39 14.70 14.79 -42.66
C ASN A 39 15.55 15.87 -41.97
N GLY A 40 16.87 15.69 -41.97
CA GLY A 40 17.84 16.67 -41.47
C GLY A 40 18.08 16.63 -39.96
N VAL A 41 17.52 15.64 -39.27
CA VAL A 41 17.74 15.42 -37.84
C VAL A 41 18.85 14.37 -37.66
N ASN A 42 19.66 14.51 -36.62
CA ASN A 42 20.77 13.58 -36.36
C ASN A 42 20.23 12.14 -36.22
N PRO A 43 20.72 11.16 -37.03
CA PRO A 43 20.22 9.79 -37.02
C PRO A 43 20.34 9.11 -35.65
N ASN A 44 21.37 9.46 -34.86
CA ASN A 44 21.53 8.93 -33.50
C ASN A 44 20.39 9.40 -32.57
N ILE A 45 20.00 10.67 -32.64
CA ILE A 45 18.89 11.23 -31.84
C ILE A 45 17.57 10.56 -32.22
N HIS A 46 17.36 10.34 -33.52
CA HIS A 46 16.19 9.60 -34.01
C HIS A 46 16.12 8.19 -33.47
N GLN A 47 17.23 7.46 -33.55
CA GLN A 47 17.31 6.09 -33.12
C GLN A 47 17.11 5.97 -31.60
N GLU A 48 17.70 6.85 -30.80
CA GLU A 48 17.48 6.90 -29.35
C GLU A 48 16.00 7.11 -29.00
N ARG A 49 15.32 8.03 -29.67
CA ARG A 49 13.88 8.27 -29.46
C ARG A 49 13.05 7.06 -29.85
N GLN A 50 13.42 6.37 -30.92
CA GLN A 50 12.74 5.16 -31.39
C GLN A 50 12.90 4.00 -30.41
N THR A 51 14.11 3.80 -29.91
CA THR A 51 14.39 2.81 -28.85
C THR A 51 13.58 3.14 -27.60
N LYS A 52 13.58 4.39 -27.14
CA LYS A 52 12.81 4.81 -25.97
C LYS A 52 11.31 4.59 -26.15
N LEU A 53 10.76 4.89 -27.32
CA LEU A 53 9.35 4.64 -27.63
C LEU A 53 9.03 3.15 -27.59
N GLN A 54 9.87 2.30 -28.20
CA GLN A 54 9.69 0.85 -28.16
C GLN A 54 9.74 0.30 -26.73
N ASP A 55 10.65 0.81 -25.90
CA ASP A 55 10.75 0.41 -24.50
C ASP A 55 9.50 0.79 -23.71
N LEU A 56 8.95 1.99 -23.91
CA LEU A 56 7.72 2.43 -23.26
C LEU A 56 6.53 1.54 -23.65
N VAL A 57 6.39 1.23 -24.94
CA VAL A 57 5.34 0.34 -25.43
C VAL A 57 5.48 -1.06 -24.82
N ARG A 58 6.70 -1.62 -24.81
CA ARG A 58 6.96 -2.94 -24.20
C ARG A 58 6.66 -2.95 -22.70
N GLN A 59 6.99 -1.89 -21.97
CA GLN A 59 6.64 -1.77 -20.55
C GLN A 59 5.13 -1.69 -20.34
N MET A 60 4.41 -0.93 -21.19
CA MET A 60 2.96 -0.85 -21.14
C MET A 60 2.30 -2.22 -21.38
N GLU A 61 2.80 -3.03 -22.32
CA GLU A 61 2.30 -4.39 -22.53
C GLU A 61 2.37 -5.26 -21.27
N VAL A 62 3.49 -5.16 -20.53
CA VAL A 62 3.65 -5.89 -19.26
C VAL A 62 2.66 -5.39 -18.21
N LEU A 63 2.47 -4.07 -18.11
CA LEU A 63 1.50 -3.48 -17.18
C LEU A 63 0.06 -3.90 -17.50
N PHE A 64 -0.34 -3.96 -18.77
CA PHE A 64 -1.66 -4.44 -19.15
C PHE A 64 -1.86 -5.93 -18.82
N ARG A 65 -0.84 -6.77 -19.03
CA ARG A 65 -0.89 -8.19 -18.61
C ARG A 65 -1.03 -8.31 -17.09
N LYS A 66 -0.26 -7.52 -16.33
CA LYS A 66 -0.36 -7.45 -14.87
C LYS A 66 -1.75 -6.99 -14.42
N LEU A 67 -2.28 -5.93 -15.03
CA LEU A 67 -3.61 -5.40 -14.72
C LEU A 67 -4.71 -6.43 -14.96
N ARG A 68 -4.61 -7.19 -16.06
CA ARG A 68 -5.53 -8.29 -16.34
C ARG A 68 -5.50 -9.37 -15.26
N LEU A 69 -4.33 -9.82 -14.84
CA LEU A 69 -4.20 -10.80 -13.75
C LEU A 69 -4.79 -10.29 -12.43
N ILE A 70 -4.57 -9.00 -12.11
CA ILE A 70 -5.16 -8.38 -10.92
C ILE A 70 -6.68 -8.36 -11.05
N TYR A 71 -7.21 -7.98 -12.20
CA TYR A 71 -8.65 -7.96 -12.45
C TYR A 71 -9.27 -9.35 -12.31
N GLU A 72 -8.72 -10.37 -12.95
CA GLU A 72 -9.20 -11.75 -12.88
C GLU A 72 -9.24 -12.22 -11.42
N LYS A 73 -8.17 -11.99 -10.66
CA LYS A 73 -8.10 -12.38 -9.25
C LYS A 73 -9.05 -11.58 -8.35
N CYS A 74 -9.19 -10.28 -8.56
CA CYS A 74 -10.17 -9.47 -7.83
C CYS A 74 -11.59 -9.93 -8.13
N HIS A 75 -11.88 -10.25 -9.39
CA HIS A 75 -13.20 -10.69 -9.84
C HIS A 75 -13.57 -12.04 -9.22
N GLU A 76 -12.65 -13.01 -9.22
CA GLU A 76 -12.83 -14.29 -8.52
C GLU A 76 -13.14 -14.09 -7.04
N SER A 77 -12.38 -13.23 -6.34
CA SER A 77 -12.59 -12.94 -4.92
C SER A 77 -13.88 -12.16 -4.61
N THR A 78 -14.49 -11.49 -5.59
CA THR A 78 -15.72 -10.70 -5.42
C THR A 78 -16.95 -11.31 -6.10
N ALA A 79 -16.81 -12.41 -6.83
CA ALA A 79 -17.91 -13.08 -7.51
C ALA A 79 -19.02 -13.54 -6.52
N GLY A 80 -18.66 -13.87 -5.28
CA GLY A 80 -19.61 -14.19 -4.21
C GLY A 80 -20.39 -12.98 -3.65
N LEU A 81 -19.90 -11.75 -3.87
CA LEU A 81 -20.53 -10.51 -3.38
C LEU A 81 -21.58 -9.94 -4.34
N GLN A 82 -21.60 -10.37 -5.61
CA GLN A 82 -22.57 -9.90 -6.61
C GLN A 82 -24.01 -10.40 -6.38
N HIS A 83 -24.23 -11.28 -5.38
CA HIS A 83 -25.55 -11.78 -5.00
C HIS A 83 -26.21 -11.02 -3.85
N SER A 84 -25.53 -10.04 -3.26
CA SER A 84 -26.14 -9.20 -2.22
C SER A 84 -26.98 -8.11 -2.88
N ASN A 85 -28.31 -8.28 -2.86
CA ASN A 85 -29.24 -7.24 -3.31
C ASN A 85 -28.97 -5.97 -2.48
N ILE A 86 -28.44 -4.93 -3.13
CA ILE A 86 -28.11 -3.64 -2.48
C ILE A 86 -29.33 -3.06 -1.75
N GLU A 87 -30.54 -3.34 -2.24
CA GLU A 87 -31.80 -2.91 -1.63
C GLU A 87 -32.09 -3.63 -0.31
N ALA A 88 -31.62 -4.87 -0.15
CA ALA A 88 -31.75 -5.63 1.11
C ALA A 88 -30.76 -5.16 2.20
N LEU A 89 -29.77 -4.33 1.84
CA LEU A 89 -28.80 -3.74 2.76
C LEU A 89 -29.28 -2.39 3.32
N VAL A 90 -30.45 -1.90 2.90
CA VAL A 90 -31.11 -0.72 3.45
C VAL A 90 -32.10 -1.18 4.53
N PRO A 91 -31.85 -0.93 5.82
CA PRO A 91 -32.80 -1.28 6.86
C PRO A 91 -34.10 -0.49 6.64
N TYR A 92 -35.19 -1.18 6.32
CA TYR A 92 -36.53 -0.56 6.27
C TYR A 92 -37.02 -0.37 7.71
N VAL A 93 -37.28 0.89 8.09
CA VAL A 93 -37.46 1.30 9.51
C VAL A 93 -38.78 0.84 10.14
N GLU A 94 -39.66 0.09 9.46
CA GLU A 94 -41.02 -0.13 9.98
C GLU A 94 -41.31 -1.44 10.74
N HIS A 95 -40.41 -2.43 10.83
CA HIS A 95 -40.68 -3.60 11.68
C HIS A 95 -39.42 -4.16 12.37
N LEU A 96 -38.98 -3.47 13.43
CA LEU A 96 -38.03 -4.02 14.42
C LEU A 96 -38.75 -4.85 15.50
N GLU A 97 -39.49 -5.88 15.09
CA GLU A 97 -39.86 -6.98 16.00
C GLU A 97 -39.46 -8.31 15.37
N GLY A 98 -38.15 -8.49 15.25
CA GLY A 98 -37.54 -9.76 14.91
C GLY A 98 -36.05 -9.64 15.18
N LYS A 99 -35.57 -10.33 16.22
CA LYS A 99 -34.13 -10.55 16.40
C LYS A 99 -33.62 -11.29 15.16
N HIS A 100 -33.20 -10.55 14.14
CA HIS A 100 -32.28 -11.10 13.16
C HIS A 100 -30.95 -11.25 13.89
N GLU A 101 -30.59 -12.50 14.16
CA GLU A 101 -29.20 -12.84 14.45
C GLU A 101 -28.41 -12.44 13.19
N ASP A 102 -27.76 -11.27 13.26
CA ASP A 102 -26.75 -10.85 12.30
C ASP A 102 -25.63 -11.90 12.34
N SER A 103 -25.78 -12.95 11.53
CA SER A 103 -24.67 -13.86 11.24
C SER A 103 -23.67 -13.03 10.44
N GLU A 104 -22.71 -12.41 11.15
CA GLU A 104 -21.58 -11.71 10.55
C GLU A 104 -21.03 -12.60 9.42
N SER A 105 -21.07 -12.09 8.19
CA SER A 105 -20.47 -12.76 7.04
C SER A 105 -19.03 -13.15 7.37
N ASP A 106 -18.59 -14.34 6.97
CA ASP A 106 -17.22 -14.83 7.22
C ASP A 106 -16.15 -13.83 6.73
N SER A 107 -16.48 -13.04 5.70
CA SER A 107 -15.64 -11.94 5.23
C SER A 107 -15.46 -10.80 6.25
N VAL A 108 -16.52 -10.46 6.99
CA VAL A 108 -16.48 -9.42 8.04
C VAL A 108 -15.72 -9.92 9.26
N ARG A 109 -15.92 -11.19 9.63
CA ARG A 109 -15.18 -11.84 10.72
C ARG A 109 -13.68 -11.85 10.44
N TYR A 110 -13.29 -12.20 9.22
CA TYR A 110 -11.89 -12.22 8.79
C TYR A 110 -11.24 -10.82 8.80
N VAL A 111 -11.91 -9.79 8.26
CA VAL A 111 -11.40 -8.40 8.29
C VAL A 111 -11.26 -7.89 9.73
N ASN A 112 -12.18 -8.24 10.61
CA ASN A 112 -12.10 -7.89 12.03
C ASN A 112 -10.95 -8.62 12.73
N GLU A 113 -10.66 -9.87 12.36
CA GLU A 113 -9.53 -10.64 12.88
C GLU A 113 -8.19 -10.05 12.42
N GLU A 114 -8.02 -9.74 11.14
CA GLU A 114 -6.81 -9.08 10.62
C GLU A 114 -6.60 -7.70 11.29
N ARG A 115 -7.67 -6.93 11.45
CA ARG A 115 -7.62 -5.66 12.19
C ARG A 115 -7.18 -5.86 13.64
N ARG A 116 -7.66 -6.92 14.30
CA ARG A 116 -7.28 -7.25 15.68
C ARG A 116 -5.79 -7.57 15.77
N ASP A 117 -5.28 -8.39 14.86
CA ASP A 117 -3.87 -8.77 14.81
C ASP A 117 -2.96 -7.55 14.58
N VAL A 118 -3.32 -6.66 13.65
CA VAL A 118 -2.58 -5.43 13.39
C VAL A 118 -2.55 -4.52 14.62
N VAL A 119 -3.70 -4.35 15.30
CA VAL A 119 -3.79 -3.57 16.55
C VAL A 119 -2.92 -4.18 17.65
N GLU A 120 -2.88 -5.51 17.76
CA GLU A 120 -2.06 -6.21 18.74
C GLU A 120 -0.56 -6.03 18.49
N VAL A 121 -0.12 -6.11 17.24
CA VAL A 121 1.26 -5.80 16.84
C VAL A 121 1.62 -4.36 17.18
N ILE A 122 0.74 -3.39 16.90
CA ILE A 122 0.96 -1.97 17.24
C ILE A 122 1.11 -1.80 18.75
N LYS A 123 0.25 -2.45 19.55
CA LYS A 123 0.35 -2.41 21.02
C LYS A 123 1.70 -2.95 21.51
N GLN A 124 2.14 -4.09 20.99
CA GLN A 124 3.42 -4.69 21.35
C GLN A 124 4.60 -3.77 20.99
N LYS A 125 4.59 -3.17 19.79
CA LYS A 125 5.63 -2.24 19.33
C LYS A 125 5.68 -0.97 20.17
N ASN A 126 4.52 -0.41 20.52
CA ASN A 126 4.45 0.74 21.42
C ASN A 126 4.97 0.40 22.82
N GLN A 127 4.72 -0.81 23.32
CA GLN A 127 5.26 -1.25 24.60
C GLN A 127 6.79 -1.37 24.55
N GLN A 128 7.35 -1.94 23.46
CA GLN A 128 8.80 -2.00 23.26
C GLN A 128 9.43 -0.60 23.22
N LEU A 129 8.80 0.35 22.53
CA LEU A 129 9.26 1.74 22.48
C LEU A 129 9.27 2.40 23.87
N LYS A 130 8.26 2.14 24.71
CA LYS A 130 8.25 2.63 26.09
C LYS A 130 9.44 2.11 26.90
N VAL A 131 9.69 0.80 26.83
CA VAL A 131 10.82 0.18 27.54
C VAL A 131 12.15 0.78 27.08
N LEU A 132 12.35 0.95 25.77
CA LEU A 132 13.55 1.59 25.24
C LEU A 132 13.70 3.05 25.69
N MET A 133 12.59 3.80 25.74
CA MET A 133 12.60 5.18 26.21
C MET A 133 12.98 5.27 27.69
N ASP A 134 12.50 4.35 28.52
CA ASP A 134 12.84 4.31 29.95
C ASP A 134 14.29 3.91 30.17
N GLN A 135 14.81 2.93 29.41
CA GLN A 135 16.24 2.57 29.41
C GLN A 135 17.13 3.74 28.98
N LEU A 136 16.74 4.48 27.92
CA LEU A 136 17.45 5.68 27.51
C LEU A 136 17.43 6.75 28.61
N ARG A 137 16.31 6.91 29.32
CA ARG A 137 16.20 7.84 30.44
C ARG A 137 17.15 7.45 31.57
N GLU A 138 17.22 6.17 31.94
CA GLU A 138 18.15 5.66 32.96
C GLU A 138 19.61 5.91 32.57
N LEU A 139 20.00 5.61 31.32
CA LEU A 139 21.35 5.87 30.84
C LEU A 139 21.73 7.35 30.90
N ILE A 140 20.80 8.24 30.56
CA ILE A 140 21.01 9.70 30.69
C ILE A 140 21.20 10.10 32.15
N TRP A 141 20.41 9.54 33.07
CA TRP A 141 20.59 9.76 34.50
C TRP A 141 21.96 9.30 35.00
N ASP A 142 22.39 8.10 34.62
CA ASP A 142 23.68 7.54 35.01
C ASP A 142 24.85 8.39 34.50
N VAL A 143 24.80 8.81 33.24
CA VAL A 143 25.80 9.70 32.64
C VAL A 143 25.83 11.04 33.38
N ASN A 144 24.67 11.66 33.62
CA ASN A 144 24.60 12.93 34.33
C ASN A 144 25.12 12.81 35.77
N ALA A 145 24.77 11.75 36.49
CA ALA A 145 25.28 11.47 37.83
C ALA A 145 26.79 11.26 37.85
N MET A 146 27.33 10.51 36.88
CA MET A 146 28.77 10.27 36.74
C MET A 146 29.54 11.55 36.41
N MET A 147 29.02 12.41 35.53
CA MET A 147 29.60 13.72 35.22
C MET A 147 29.65 14.63 36.45
N VAL A 148 28.56 14.71 37.22
CA VAL A 148 28.49 15.51 38.45
C VAL A 148 29.48 15.00 39.50
N ALA A 149 29.57 13.67 39.70
CA ALA A 149 30.51 13.07 40.64
C ALA A 149 31.98 13.33 40.25
N ASN A 150 32.29 13.31 38.95
CA ASN A 150 33.63 13.61 38.47
C ASN A 150 33.98 15.10 38.60
N SER A 151 33.06 16.00 38.29
CA SER A 151 33.22 17.44 38.51
C SER A 151 33.44 17.78 39.99
N ALA A 152 32.71 17.12 40.90
CA ALA A 152 32.90 17.29 42.34
C ALA A 152 34.28 16.81 42.83
N ARG A 153 34.80 15.70 42.29
CA ARG A 153 36.17 15.22 42.62
C ARG A 153 37.26 16.14 42.09
N SER A 154 37.06 16.75 40.92
CA SER A 154 37.98 17.73 40.36
C SER A 154 37.99 19.07 41.11
N ALA A 155 36.90 19.43 41.81
CA ALA A 155 36.82 20.66 42.61
C ALA A 155 37.42 20.53 44.02
N VAL A 156 37.72 19.31 44.48
CA VAL A 156 38.31 18.99 45.80
C VAL A 156 39.82 18.74 45.72
N ARG A 157 40.39 18.73 44.51
CA ARG A 157 41.85 18.76 44.26
C ARG A 157 42.32 20.17 43.95
#